data_AF-A0A1B8P0F7-F1
#
_entry.id   AF-A0A1B8P0F7-F1
#
_cell.length_a   1.000
_cell.length_b   1.000
_cell.length_c   1.000
_cell.angle_alpha   90.00
_cell.angle_beta   90.00
_cell.angle_gamma   90.00
#
_symmetry.space_group_name_H-M   'P 1'
#
loop_
_entity.id
_entity.type
_entity.pdbx_description
1 polymer ?
#
loop_
_entity_poly.entity_id
_entity_poly.type
_entity_poly.pdbx_seq_one_letter_code
_entity_poly.pdbx_strand_id
1 'polypeptide(L)'
;MTHTLEIREGDWSELGDIAGEIRRVVFIEEQQVPEDEEWDGRDDECRHFLALDAAGKALGTARLLPDGHIGRVAVLEEARGRVSASP
;
A
#
# COMPACT_ATOMS: atom_id res chain seq x y z
N MET A 1 -13.62 10.82 -17.02
CA MET A 1 -12.33 11.43 -16.63
C MET A 1 -11.39 10.27 -16.35
N THR A 2 -10.29 10.13 -17.08
CA THR A 2 -9.32 9.06 -16.85
C THR A 2 -8.51 9.43 -15.61
N HIS A 3 -8.62 8.64 -14.55
CA HIS A 3 -7.78 8.83 -13.37
C HIS A 3 -6.45 8.11 -13.62
N THR A 4 -5.41 8.88 -13.93
CA THR A 4 -4.05 8.34 -14.02
C THR A 4 -3.57 7.97 -12.63
N LEU A 5 -3.15 6.72 -12.46
CA LEU A 5 -2.42 6.25 -11.29
C LEU A 5 -1.00 5.94 -11.71
N GLU A 6 -0.05 6.32 -10.86
CA GLU A 6 1.36 5.94 -10.99
C GLU A 6 1.68 4.89 -9.93
N ILE A 7 2.45 3.87 -10.30
CA ILE A 7 2.99 2.91 -9.35
C ILE A 7 4.42 3.30 -9.04
N ARG A 8 4.68 3.63 -7.76
CA ARG A 8 6.03 3.79 -7.25
C ARG A 8 6.45 2.52 -6.53
N GLU A 9 7.68 2.12 -6.74
CA GLU A 9 8.29 0.93 -6.15
C GLU A 9 9.57 1.32 -5.42
N GLY A 10 9.87 0.62 -4.33
CA GLY A 10 11.07 0.83 -3.53
C GLY A 10 11.17 -0.17 -2.38
N ASP A 11 12.23 -0.03 -1.59
CA ASP A 11 12.38 -0.79 -0.35
C ASP A 11 11.65 -0.13 0.84
N TRP A 12 11.76 -0.76 2.01
CA TRP A 12 11.12 -0.24 3.23
C TRP A 12 11.71 1.10 3.69
N SER A 13 13.00 1.35 3.46
CA SER A 13 13.63 2.62 3.82
C SER A 13 13.14 3.78 2.96
N GLU A 14 12.74 3.50 1.71
CA GLU A 14 12.24 4.50 0.78
C GLU A 14 10.74 4.77 0.92
N LEU A 15 9.94 3.72 1.16
CA LEU A 15 8.48 3.80 1.08
C LEU A 15 7.75 3.47 2.40
N GLY A 16 8.47 2.97 3.39
CA GLY A 16 7.88 2.38 4.60
C GLY A 16 7.06 3.34 5.43
N ASP A 17 7.47 4.59 5.54
CA ASP A 17 6.70 5.62 6.26
C ASP A 17 5.30 5.78 5.66
N ILE A 18 5.21 5.94 4.34
CA ILE A 18 3.94 6.18 3.63
C ILE A 18 3.10 4.89 3.55
N ALA A 19 3.73 3.76 3.21
CA ALA A 19 3.08 2.46 3.17
C ALA A 19 2.53 2.08 4.54
N GLY A 20 3.30 2.36 5.59
CA GLY A 20 2.95 2.09 6.97
C GLY A 20 1.74 2.90 7.44
N GLU A 21 1.67 4.20 7.11
CA GLU A 21 0.49 5.00 7.44
C GLU A 21 -0.79 4.46 6.77
N ILE A 22 -0.73 4.06 5.50
CA ILE A 22 -1.89 3.48 4.81
C ILE A 22 -2.31 2.15 5.47
N ARG A 23 -1.36 1.28 5.80
CA ARG A 23 -1.62 0.01 6.50
C ARG A 23 -2.23 0.24 7.87
N ARG A 24 -1.72 1.22 8.63
CA ARG A 24 -2.26 1.61 9.94
C ARG A 24 -3.72 2.06 9.84
N VAL A 25 -4.03 2.95 8.90
CA VAL A 25 -5.41 3.42 8.68
C VAL A 25 -6.33 2.26 8.27
N VAL A 26 -5.92 1.43 7.32
CA VAL A 26 -6.81 0.40 6.75
C VAL A 26 -6.91 -0.84 7.63
N PHE A 27 -5.80 -1.37 8.11
CA PHE A 27 -5.80 -2.61 8.89
C PHE A 27 -6.09 -2.35 10.37
N ILE A 28 -5.41 -1.40 11.00
CA ILE A 28 -5.55 -1.17 12.44
C ILE A 28 -6.79 -0.33 12.75
N GLU A 29 -6.91 0.87 12.17
CA GLU A 29 -8.03 1.77 12.51
C GLU A 29 -9.37 1.31 11.92
N GLU A 30 -9.40 0.87 10.67
CA GLU A 30 -10.66 0.50 10.00
C GLU A 30 -11.04 -0.97 10.26
N GLN A 31 -10.11 -1.91 10.00
CA GLN A 31 -10.41 -3.35 10.11
C GLN A 31 -10.15 -3.94 11.50
N GLN A 32 -9.61 -3.15 12.43
CA GLN A 32 -9.35 -3.57 13.81
C GLN A 32 -8.39 -4.76 13.92
N VAL A 33 -7.42 -4.86 12.99
CA VAL A 33 -6.28 -5.79 13.09
C VAL A 33 -5.38 -5.34 14.25
N PRO A 34 -4.99 -6.23 15.18
CA PRO A 34 -4.03 -5.90 16.21
C PRO A 34 -2.70 -5.38 15.64
N GLU A 35 -2.12 -4.37 16.27
CA GLU A 35 -0.90 -3.72 15.78
C GLU A 35 0.29 -4.71 15.69
N ASP A 36 0.39 -5.63 16.63
CA ASP A 36 1.42 -6.68 16.68
C ASP A 36 1.24 -7.75 15.59
N GLU A 37 0.03 -7.95 15.08
CA GLU A 37 -0.23 -8.85 13.94
C GLU A 37 0.10 -8.18 12.59
N GLU A 38 -0.09 -6.86 12.50
CA GLU A 38 0.18 -6.10 11.28
C GLU A 38 1.69 -6.02 10.98
N TRP A 39 2.50 -5.72 12.00
CA TRP A 39 3.95 -5.58 11.90
C TRP A 39 4.66 -6.90 12.16
N ASP A 40 4.77 -7.74 11.12
CA ASP A 40 5.35 -9.09 11.22
C ASP A 40 6.90 -9.14 11.19
N GLY A 41 7.55 -7.97 11.14
CA GLY A 41 9.01 -7.85 11.12
C GLY A 41 9.69 -8.23 9.80
N ARG A 42 8.92 -8.46 8.72
CA ARG A 42 9.47 -8.87 7.41
C ARG A 42 9.55 -7.75 6.39
N ASP A 43 9.18 -6.53 6.78
CA ASP A 43 9.05 -5.41 5.84
C ASP A 43 10.38 -5.03 5.19
N ASP A 44 11.49 -5.12 5.91
CA ASP A 44 12.84 -4.83 5.37
C ASP A 44 13.29 -5.79 4.25
N GLU A 45 12.69 -6.98 4.18
CA GLU A 45 13.00 -7.99 3.17
C GLU A 45 12.12 -7.86 1.91
N CYS A 46 11.09 -7.02 1.96
CA CYS A 46 10.07 -6.94 0.93
C CYS A 46 10.34 -5.81 -0.07
N ARG A 47 9.84 -6.00 -1.29
CA ARG A 47 9.66 -4.89 -2.23
C ARG A 47 8.29 -4.27 -2.01
N HIS A 48 8.24 -2.96 -1.88
CA HIS A 48 7.02 -2.23 -1.57
C HIS A 48 6.54 -1.44 -2.79
N PHE A 49 5.23 -1.23 -2.85
CA PHE A 49 4.56 -0.53 -3.94
C PHE A 49 3.57 0.46 -3.37
N LEU A 50 3.55 1.68 -3.92
CA LEU A 50 2.53 2.68 -3.66
C LEU A 50 1.77 2.99 -4.94
N ALA A 51 0.45 3.10 -4.83
CA ALA A 51 -0.39 3.66 -5.88
C ALA A 51 -0.58 5.16 -5.62
N LEU A 52 -0.06 6.00 -6.50
CA LEU A 52 -0.10 7.46 -6.40
C LEU A 52 -1.12 8.04 -7.37
N ASP A 53 -1.83 9.08 -6.97
CA ASP A 53 -2.64 9.90 -7.89
C ASP A 53 -1.78 10.90 -8.68
N ALA A 54 -2.41 11.64 -9.59
CA ALA A 54 -1.73 12.65 -10.42
C ALA A 54 -1.12 13.83 -9.62
N ALA A 55 -1.49 13.99 -8.35
CA ALA A 55 -0.90 14.96 -7.44
C ALA A 55 0.23 14.37 -6.58
N GLY A 56 0.53 13.08 -6.75
CA GLY A 56 1.53 12.35 -5.98
C GLY A 56 1.03 11.85 -4.62
N LYS A 57 -0.28 11.94 -4.33
CA LYS A 57 -0.84 11.41 -3.08
C LYS A 57 -0.91 9.89 -3.15
N ALA A 58 -0.37 9.21 -2.14
CA ALA A 58 -0.51 7.76 -2.02
C ALA A 58 -1.93 7.38 -1.59
N LEU A 59 -2.55 6.48 -2.36
CA LEU A 59 -3.92 6.01 -2.19
C LEU A 59 -3.99 4.54 -1.80
N GLY A 60 -2.93 3.78 -2.05
CA GLY A 60 -2.85 2.37 -1.69
C GLY A 60 -1.43 1.86 -1.65
N THR A 61 -1.25 0.68 -1.06
CA THR A 61 0.04 0.01 -0.89
C THR A 61 -0.08 -1.49 -1.09
N ALA A 62 1.04 -2.12 -1.41
CA ALA A 62 1.23 -3.58 -1.37
C ALA A 62 2.71 -3.89 -1.12
N ARG A 63 2.99 -5.10 -0.65
CA ARG A 63 4.36 -5.62 -0.60
C ARG A 63 4.47 -6.98 -1.30
N LEU A 64 5.66 -7.25 -1.84
CA LEU A 64 6.06 -8.52 -2.43
C LEU A 64 7.20 -9.11 -1.60
N LEU A 65 6.97 -10.30 -1.08
CA LEU A 65 7.97 -11.06 -0.34
C LEU A 65 8.99 -11.72 -1.29
N PRO A 66 10.22 -12.02 -0.82
CA PRO A 66 11.24 -12.68 -1.65
C PRO A 66 10.82 -14.01 -2.27
N ASP A 67 9.86 -14.70 -1.65
CA ASP A 67 9.30 -15.98 -2.12
C ASP A 67 8.18 -15.80 -3.16
N GLY A 68 7.86 -14.57 -3.54
CA GLY A 68 6.86 -14.23 -4.55
C GLY A 68 5.45 -14.00 -4.00
N HIS A 69 5.22 -14.13 -2.68
CA HIS A 69 3.91 -13.85 -2.11
C HIS A 69 3.61 -12.34 -2.09
N ILE A 70 2.41 -11.96 -2.50
CA ILE A 70 1.90 -10.60 -2.36
C ILE A 70 1.11 -10.49 -1.07
N GLY A 71 1.32 -9.43 -0.30
CA GLY A 71 0.63 -9.19 0.95
C GLY A 71 0.47 -7.71 1.27
N ARG A 72 -0.19 -7.43 2.40
CA ARG A 72 -0.44 -6.07 2.92
C ARG A 72 -1.04 -5.13 1.86
N VAL A 73 -1.96 -5.67 1.04
CA VAL A 73 -2.66 -4.89 0.03
C VAL A 73 -3.74 -4.05 0.71
N ALA A 74 -3.53 -2.75 0.76
CA ALA A 74 -4.44 -1.80 1.42
C ALA A 74 -4.70 -0.60 0.51
N VAL A 75 -5.95 -0.14 0.48
CA VAL A 75 -6.38 1.04 -0.29
C VAL A 75 -7.24 1.90 0.63
N LEU A 76 -6.94 3.20 0.69
CA LEU A 76 -7.72 4.17 1.47
C LEU A 76 -9.17 4.20 0.97
N GLU A 77 -10.13 4.34 1.88
CA GLU A 77 -11.57 4.32 1.57
C GLU A 77 -11.95 5.28 0.43
N GLU A 78 -11.42 6.50 0.44
CA GLU A 78 -11.64 7.55 -0.57
C GLU A 78 -11.24 7.17 -2.01
N ALA A 79 -10.40 6.14 -2.15
CA ALA A 79 -9.86 5.65 -3.41
C ALA A 79 -10.49 4.30 -3.85
N ARG A 80 -11.26 3.63 -2.99
CA ARG A 80 -11.90 2.34 -3.33
C ARG A 80 -13.00 2.52 -4.37
N GLY A 81 -13.23 1.49 -5.18
CA GLY A 81 -14.25 1.52 -6.24
C GLY A 81 -13.89 2.38 -7.46
N ARG A 82 -12.72 3.04 -7.46
CA ARG A 82 -12.18 3.72 -8.63
C ARG A 82 -11.47 2.70 -9.52
N VAL A 83 -12.16 2.22 -10.54
CA VAL A 83 -11.53 1.35 -11.53
C VAL A 83 -10.66 2.22 -12.43
N SER A 84 -9.33 2.07 -12.35
CA SER A 84 -8.46 2.53 -13.43
C SER A 84 -8.67 1.56 -14.59
N ALA A 85 -9.61 1.89 -15.47
CA ALA A 85 -9.73 1.21 -16.75
C ALA A 85 -8.53 1.64 -17.60
N SER A 86 -7.50 0.80 -17.63
CA SER A 86 -6.53 0.83 -18.72
C SER A 86 -7.03 -0.11 -19.82
N PRO A 87 -7.10 0.31 -21.09
CA PRO A 87 -7.44 -0.55 -22.22
C PRO A 87 -6.36 -1.60 -22.50
#